data_AF-A0A1C3H514-F1
#
_entry.id   AF-A0A1C3H514-F1
#
_cell.length_a   1.000
_cell.length_b   1.000
_cell.length_c   1.000
_cell.angle_alpha   90.00
_cell.angle_beta   90.00
_cell.angle_gamma   90.00
#
_symmetry.space_group_name_H-M   'P 1'
#
loop_
_entity.id
_entity.type
_entity.pdbx_description
1 polymer ?
#
loop_
_entity_poly.entity_id
_entity_poly.type
_entity_poly.pdbx_seq_one_letter_code
_entity_poly.pdbx_strand_id
1 'polypeptide(L)' 'MPDAERELWYHLRDRRLGGRKFRRQEPIGPYVGDFVCHQPKLVVEADGGQHLE' A
#
# COMPACT_ATOMS: atom_id res chain seq x y z
N MET A 1 2.84 -1.02 12.84
CA MET A 1 2.86 -1.43 11.43
C MET A 1 3.91 -2.50 11.30
N PRO A 2 3.56 -3.69 10.78
CA PRO A 2 4.54 -4.72 10.48
C PRO A 2 5.68 -4.11 9.64
N ASP A 3 6.89 -4.63 9.80
CA ASP A 3 8.08 -4.06 9.17
C ASP A 3 7.91 -3.93 7.64
N ALA A 4 7.21 -4.88 7.01
CA ALA A 4 6.93 -4.88 5.58
C ALA A 4 6.10 -3.68 5.11
N GLU A 5 5.00 -3.30 5.80
CA GLU A 5 4.20 -2.13 5.43
C GLU A 5 4.99 -0.83 5.54
N ARG A 6 5.83 -0.73 6.58
CA ARG A 6 6.67 0.46 6.81
C ARG A 6 7.70 0.63 5.70
N GLU A 7 8.40 -0.46 5.35
CA GLU A 7 9.36 -0.46 4.25
C GLU A 7 8.67 -0.19 2.90
N LEU A 8 7.53 -0.83 2.64
CA LEU A 8 6.77 -0.58 1.43
C LEU A 8 6.32 0.88 1.34
N TRP A 9 5.84 1.47 2.44
CA TRP A 9 5.46 2.88 2.46
C TRP A 9 6.62 3.83 2.18
N TYR A 10 7.83 3.52 2.67
CA TYR A 10 9.03 4.32 2.39
C TYR A 10 9.29 4.43 0.89
N HIS A 11 9.08 3.35 0.13
CA HIS A 11 9.26 3.34 -1.31
C HIS A 11 8.09 3.96 -2.09
N LEU A 12 6.86 3.86 -1.59
CA LEU A 12 5.67 4.32 -2.30
C LEU A 12 5.31 5.79 -2.06
N ARG A 13 5.66 6.35 -0.90
CA ARG A 13 5.31 7.73 -0.54
C ARG A 13 5.97 8.76 -1.45
N ASP A 14 5.46 9.99 -1.43
CA ASP A 14 6.05 11.16 -2.11
C ASP A 14 6.37 10.94 -3.58
N ARG A 15 5.58 10.09 -4.27
CA ARG A 15 5.76 9.78 -5.69
C ARG A 15 7.12 9.16 -6.03
N ARG A 16 7.79 8.56 -5.05
CA ARG A 16 9.14 7.98 -5.21
C ARG A 16 9.14 6.80 -6.18
N LEU A 17 8.04 6.07 -6.28
CA LEU A 17 7.87 5.01 -7.28
C LEU A 17 7.35 5.58 -8.61
N GLY A 18 8.27 5.91 -9.51
CA GLY A 18 7.95 6.28 -10.90
C GLY A 18 7.02 7.49 -11.04
N GLY A 19 7.06 8.45 -10.09
CA GLY A 19 6.20 9.63 -10.11
C GLY A 19 4.74 9.38 -9.71
N ARG A 20 4.37 8.12 -9.41
CA ARG A 20 2.98 7.71 -9.14
C ARG A 20 2.59 8.02 -7.70
N LYS A 21 1.40 8.58 -7.53
CA LYS A 21 0.87 8.90 -6.20
C LYS A 21 0.23 7.66 -5.59
N PHE A 22 0.82 7.19 -4.50
CA PHE A 22 0.21 6.20 -3.61
C PHE A 22 -0.37 6.89 -2.39
N ARG A 23 -1.51 6.39 -1.93
CA ARG A 23 -2.16 6.72 -0.65
C ARG A 23 -2.18 5.46 0.20
N ARG A 24 -2.15 5.61 1.52
CA ARG A 24 -2.14 4.50 2.46
C ARG A 24 -3.46 4.41 3.22
N GLN A 25 -3.96 3.20 3.47
CA GLN A 25 -5.22 2.94 4.19
C GLN A 25 -6.39 3.75 3.59
N GLU A 26 -6.55 3.69 2.27
CA GLU A 26 -7.57 4.46 1.57
C GLU A 26 -8.89 3.68 1.49
N PRO A 27 -10.01 4.28 1.92
CA PRO A 27 -11.33 3.69 1.72
C PRO A 27 -11.66 3.58 0.22
N ILE A 28 -12.09 2.40 -0.20
CA ILE A 28 -12.61 2.10 -1.55
C ILE A 28 -13.95 1.39 -1.40
N GLY A 29 -15.04 2.16 -1.45
CA GLY A 29 -16.38 1.62 -1.20
C GLY A 29 -16.46 1.00 0.20
N PRO A 30 -16.87 -0.28 0.34
CA PRO A 30 -16.96 -0.94 1.63
C PRO A 30 -15.62 -1.48 2.16
N TYR A 31 -14.51 -1.31 1.42
CA TYR A 31 -13.20 -1.85 1.77
C TYR A 31 -12.20 -0.74 2.11
N VAL A 32 -11.08 -1.09 2.74
CA VAL A 32 -9.93 -0.21 2.96
C VAL A 32 -8.71 -0.90 2.38
N GLY A 33 -8.07 -0.29 1.38
CA GLY A 33 -6.84 -0.84 0.77
C GLY A 33 -5.58 -0.29 1.44
N ASP A 34 -4.58 -1.15 1.62
CA ASP A 34 -3.32 -0.77 2.30
C ASP A 34 -2.56 0.33 1.55
N PHE A 35 -2.34 0.15 0.25
CA PHE A 35 -1.71 1.13 -0.62
C PHE A 35 -2.44 1.25 -1.96
N VAL A 36 -2.89 2.45 -2.29
CA VAL A 36 -3.79 2.70 -3.43
C VAL A 36 -3.19 3.73 -4.37
N CYS A 37 -3.14 3.38 -5.66
CA CYS A 37 -2.76 4.27 -6.73
C CYS A 37 -3.87 4.35 -7.79
N HIS A 38 -4.60 5.46 -7.80
CA HIS A 38 -5.72 5.69 -8.74
C HIS A 38 -5.31 5.72 -10.21
N GLN A 39 -4.03 5.97 -10.52
CA GLN A 39 -3.48 5.95 -11.87
C GLN A 39 -2.19 5.12 -11.88
N PRO A 40 -2.31 3.81 -12.17
CA PRO A 40 -3.16 3.27 -13.23
C PRO A 40 -4.41 2.51 -12.76
N LYS A 41 -4.84 2.68 -11.49
CA LYS A 41 -5.81 1.83 -10.77
C LYS A 41 -5.16 0.54 -10.27
N LEU A 42 -4.19 0.70 -9.38
CA LEU A 42 -3.47 -0.38 -8.71
C LEU A 42 -3.70 -0.31 -7.21
N VAL A 43 -4.04 -1.43 -6.59
CA VAL A 43 -4.03 -1.64 -5.14
C VAL A 43 -2.91 -2.63 -4.83
N VAL A 44 -2.13 -2.34 -3.78
CA VAL A 44 -1.11 -3.23 -3.24
C VAL A 44 -1.49 -3.52 -1.79
N GLU A 45 -1.71 -4.80 -1.48
CA GLU A 45 -2.00 -5.31 -0.14
C GLU A 45 -0.70 -5.89 0.42
N ALA A 46 -0.35 -5.51 1.65
CA ALA A 46 0.78 -6.11 2.34
C ALA A 46 0.23 -7.27 3.17
N ASP A 47 0.19 -8.47 2.59
CA ASP A 47 -0.20 -9.65 3.35
C ASP A 47 0.84 -9.91 4.44
N GLY A 48 0.47 -9.54 5.67
CA GLY A 48 1.30 -9.66 6.86
C GLY A 48 1.39 -11.08 7.33
N GLY A 49 1.63 -12.04 6.43
CA GLY A 49 1.63 -13.48 6.66
C GLY A 49 2.39 -13.89 7.92
N GLN A 50 1.73 -13.79 9.06
CA GLN A 50 1.97 -14.60 10.24
C GLN A 50 1.27 -15.95 9.98
N HIS A 51 1.61 -16.59 8.87
CA HIS A 51 1.31 -17.99 8.63
C HIS A 51 2.63 -18.76 8.79
N LEU A 52 3.16 -18.67 10.00
CA LEU A 52 4.11 -19.62 10.55
C LEU A 52 3.52 -20.04 11.88
N GLU A 53 2.75 -21.13 11.86
CA GLU A 53 2.61 -22.02 13.01
C GLU A 53 3.99 -22.48 13.51
#